data_AF-R7IL35-F1
#
_entry.id   AF-R7IL35-F1
#
_cell.length_a   1.000
_cell.length_b   1.000
_cell.length_c   1.000
_cell.angle_alpha   90.00
_cell.angle_beta   90.00
_cell.angle_gamma   90.00
#
_symmetry.space_group_name_H-M   'P 1'
#
loop_
_entity.id
_entity.type
_entity.pdbx_description
1 polymer ?
#
loop_
_entity_poly.entity_id
_entity_poly.type
_entity_poly.pdbx_seq_one_letter_code
_entity_poly.pdbx_strand_id
1 'polypeptide(L)'
;MGTGSTLDLDIGTGTAATGDLKVSDGAEAALRISGTWIGAALLDSGTSKVSLSGGVWQLTGDSAVTTLVSNNSRIAFPAAGSGAF
;
A
#
# COMPACT_ATOMS: atom_id res chain seq x y z
N MET A 1 3.92 21.57 17.02
CA MET A 1 3.91 21.07 15.64
C MET A 1 4.76 19.82 15.62
N GLY A 2 4.15 18.66 15.88
CA GLY A 2 4.88 17.42 16.07
C GLY A 2 5.50 16.95 14.76
N THR A 3 6.79 16.64 14.77
CA THR A 3 7.50 15.95 13.70
C THR A 3 6.91 14.55 13.56
N GLY A 4 5.85 14.40 12.76
CA GLY A 4 5.26 13.10 12.47
C GLY A 4 6.33 12.20 11.85
N SER A 5 6.52 11.01 12.41
CA SER A 5 7.47 10.03 11.89
C SER A 5 7.10 9.66 10.45
N THR A 6 8.05 9.78 9.52
CA THR A 6 7.87 9.32 8.14
C THR A 6 8.09 7.81 8.08
N LEU A 7 7.11 7.08 7.55
CA LEU A 7 7.28 5.66 7.21
C LEU A 7 7.77 5.55 5.77
N ASP A 8 9.01 5.12 5.57
CA ASP A 8 9.55 4.80 4.24
C ASP A 8 9.79 3.29 4.11
N LEU A 9 9.09 2.67 3.18
CA LEU A 9 9.17 1.23 2.91
C LEU A 9 9.42 1.01 1.43
N ASP A 10 10.44 0.23 1.13
CA ASP A 10 10.80 -0.17 -0.24
C ASP A 10 10.75 -1.69 -0.38
N ILE A 11 9.90 -2.15 -1.30
CA ILE A 11 9.77 -3.56 -1.67
C ILE A 11 10.38 -3.71 -3.06
N GLY A 12 11.65 -4.12 -3.08
CA GLY A 12 12.45 -4.27 -4.30
C GLY A 12 11.98 -5.39 -5.22
N THR A 13 12.36 -5.30 -6.50
CA THR A 13 12.12 -6.35 -7.51
C THR A 13 12.59 -7.72 -7.04
N GLY A 14 11.81 -8.77 -7.34
CA GLY A 14 12.10 -10.15 -6.94
C GLY A 14 11.85 -10.45 -5.46
N THR A 15 11.46 -9.43 -4.66
CA THR A 15 11.13 -9.60 -3.24
C THR A 15 9.61 -9.64 -3.05
N ALA A 16 9.16 -10.42 -2.07
CA ALA A 16 7.78 -10.39 -1.59
C ALA A 16 7.76 -9.94 -0.13
N ALA A 17 6.87 -9.00 0.20
CA ALA A 17 6.59 -8.60 1.57
C ALA A 17 5.10 -8.78 1.89
N THR A 18 4.82 -9.22 3.11
CA THR A 18 3.46 -9.41 3.63
C THR A 18 3.24 -8.50 4.82
N GLY A 19 2.08 -7.86 4.90
CA GLY A 19 1.69 -7.10 6.07
C GLY A 19 0.82 -5.91 5.71
N ASP A 20 -0.16 -5.66 6.58
CA ASP A 20 -1.05 -4.51 6.44
C ASP A 20 -0.36 -3.25 6.94
N LEU A 21 -0.67 -2.13 6.28
CA LEU A 21 -0.13 -0.82 6.59
C LEU A 21 -1.25 0.10 7.06
N LYS A 22 -1.04 0.71 8.22
CA LYS A 22 -1.92 1.72 8.77
C LYS A 22 -1.09 2.89 9.29
N VAL A 23 -1.43 4.08 8.85
CA VAL A 23 -0.83 5.32 9.33
C VAL A 23 -1.91 6.22 9.88
N SER A 24 -1.76 6.64 11.14
CA SER A 24 -2.67 7.54 11.82
C SER A 24 -2.09 8.95 11.90
N ASP A 25 -2.95 9.91 12.24
CA ASP A 25 -2.58 11.23 12.74
C ASP A 25 -1.77 12.11 11.77
N GLY A 26 -2.07 12.02 10.47
CA GLY A 26 -1.49 12.91 9.45
C GLY A 26 0.00 12.69 9.19
N ALA A 27 0.56 11.57 9.68
CA ALA A 27 1.92 11.16 9.38
C ALA A 27 2.09 10.84 7.89
N GLU A 28 3.30 11.08 7.38
CA GLU A 28 3.62 10.86 5.97
C GLU A 28 4.11 9.42 5.77
N ALA A 29 3.47 8.68 4.87
CA ALA A 29 3.92 7.37 4.44
C ALA A 29 4.36 7.41 2.98
N ALA A 30 5.56 6.90 2.68
CA ALA A 30 6.01 6.65 1.33
C ALA A 30 6.26 5.15 1.16
N LEU A 31 5.39 4.49 0.39
CA LEU A 31 5.56 3.08 0.06
C LEU A 31 5.98 2.95 -1.40
N ARG A 32 7.14 2.34 -1.66
CA ARG A 32 7.67 2.07 -3.01
C ARG A 32 7.63 0.57 -3.27
N ILE A 33 7.00 0.17 -4.37
CA ILE A 33 6.77 -1.24 -4.70
C ILE A 33 7.25 -1.51 -6.12
N SER A 34 8.33 -2.28 -6.23
CA SER A 34 8.85 -2.84 -7.48
C SER A 34 8.90 -4.37 -7.47
N GLY A 35 8.68 -5.00 -6.30
CA GLY A 35 8.42 -6.43 -6.12
C GLY A 35 6.93 -6.72 -5.88
N THR A 36 6.64 -7.67 -4.98
CA THR A 36 5.27 -8.05 -4.60
C THR A 36 4.97 -7.62 -3.17
N TRP A 37 3.92 -6.83 -2.98
CA TRP A 37 3.36 -6.56 -1.66
C TRP A 37 2.02 -7.27 -1.49
N ILE A 38 1.82 -7.96 -0.36
CA ILE A 38 0.59 -8.64 0.00
C ILE A 38 0.06 -8.01 1.30
N GLY A 39 -1.02 -7.25 1.23
CA GLY A 39 -1.56 -6.54 2.39
C GLY A 39 -2.63 -5.51 2.03
N ALA A 40 -3.25 -4.94 3.05
CA ALA A 40 -4.15 -3.80 2.96
C ALA A 40 -3.43 -2.49 3.35
N ALA A 41 -3.89 -1.35 2.81
CA ALA A 41 -3.42 -0.02 3.18
C ALA A 41 -4.56 0.83 3.72
N LEU A 42 -4.44 1.30 4.96
CA LEU A 42 -5.21 2.39 5.53
C LEU A 42 -4.27 3.60 5.67
N LEU A 43 -4.06 4.27 4.55
CA LEU A 43 -3.15 5.40 4.34
C LEU A 43 -3.95 6.59 3.78
N ASP A 44 -5.08 6.90 4.42
CA ASP A 44 -6.08 7.88 3.97
C ASP A 44 -5.96 9.24 4.69
N SER A 45 -4.99 9.36 5.60
CA SER A 45 -4.68 10.60 6.31
C SER A 45 -3.34 11.21 5.84
N GLY A 46 -3.25 12.54 5.93
CA GLY A 46 -2.01 13.28 5.63
C GLY A 46 -1.62 13.29 4.15
N THR A 47 -0.31 13.28 3.89
CA THR A 47 0.33 13.32 2.56
C THR A 47 0.79 11.94 2.07
N SER A 48 0.23 10.87 2.64
CA SER A 48 0.63 9.50 2.36
C SER A 48 0.52 9.14 0.87
N LYS A 49 1.56 8.48 0.35
CA LYS A 49 1.72 8.09 -1.05
C LYS A 49 2.14 6.64 -1.17
N VAL A 50 1.42 5.91 -2.02
CA VAL A 50 1.83 4.58 -2.51
C VAL A 50 2.29 4.71 -3.96
N SER A 51 3.47 4.20 -4.26
CA SER A 51 4.10 4.24 -5.58
C SER A 51 4.44 2.82 -6.04
N LEU A 52 3.75 2.34 -7.08
CA LEU A 52 4.08 1.09 -7.76
C LEU A 52 4.81 1.37 -9.07
N SER A 53 5.94 0.71 -9.28
CA SER A 53 6.76 0.83 -10.48
C SER A 53 7.29 -0.54 -10.88
N GLY A 54 6.57 -1.24 -11.76
CA GLY A 54 6.89 -2.64 -12.12
C GLY A 54 6.42 -3.69 -11.13
N GLY A 55 5.81 -3.28 -10.01
CA GLY A 55 5.45 -4.15 -8.90
C GLY A 55 4.03 -4.70 -8.94
N VAL A 56 3.74 -5.63 -8.03
CA VAL A 56 2.42 -6.19 -7.77
C VAL A 56 1.98 -5.85 -6.36
N TRP A 57 0.80 -5.27 -6.20
CA TRP A 57 0.12 -5.19 -4.91
C TRP A 57 -1.07 -6.14 -4.91
N GLN A 58 -1.00 -7.18 -4.10
CA GLN A 58 -2.07 -8.13 -3.85
C GLN A 58 -2.81 -7.75 -2.58
N LEU A 59 -4.07 -7.36 -2.74
CA LEU A 59 -4.91 -6.92 -1.65
C LEU A 59 -5.35 -8.10 -0.77
N THR A 60 -5.37 -7.88 0.54
CA THR A 60 -5.91 -8.81 1.54
C THR A 60 -7.23 -8.32 2.15
N GLY A 61 -7.58 -7.04 1.93
CA GLY A 61 -8.78 -6.41 2.43
C GLY A 61 -8.97 -4.99 1.88
N ASP A 62 -9.97 -4.30 2.41
CA ASP A 62 -10.27 -2.91 2.03
C ASP A 62 -9.06 -2.01 2.22
N SER A 63 -8.84 -1.13 1.26
CA SER A 63 -7.71 -0.19 1.29
C SER A 63 -8.17 1.21 0.91
N ALA A 64 -7.71 2.19 1.67
CA ALA A 64 -7.92 3.60 1.45
C ALA A 64 -6.55 4.28 1.39
N VAL A 65 -6.26 4.97 0.28
CA VAL A 65 -4.97 5.63 0.03
C VAL A 65 -5.23 7.05 -0.46
N THR A 66 -4.57 8.04 0.13
CA THR A 66 -4.75 9.45 -0.27
C THR A 66 -4.17 9.72 -1.65
N THR A 67 -3.02 9.13 -1.97
CA THR A 67 -2.39 9.22 -3.29
C THR A 67 -1.81 7.89 -3.73
N LEU A 68 -2.20 7.47 -4.93
CA LEU A 68 -1.68 6.29 -5.61
C LEU A 68 -1.02 6.70 -6.93
N VAL A 69 0.24 6.33 -7.11
CA VAL A 69 0.95 6.42 -8.38
C VAL A 69 1.30 5.01 -8.84
N SER A 70 0.90 4.64 -10.05
CA SER A 70 1.12 3.30 -10.58
C SER A 70 1.62 3.39 -12.01
N ASN A 71 2.79 2.80 -12.28
CA ASN A 71 3.36 2.71 -13.62
C ASN A 71 3.81 1.27 -13.89
N ASN A 72 3.41 0.71 -15.03
CA ASN A 72 3.75 -0.66 -15.44
C ASN A 72 3.56 -1.70 -14.31
N SER A 73 2.49 -1.56 -13.52
CA SER A 73 2.27 -2.32 -12.29
C SER A 73 0.91 -3.00 -12.29
N ARG A 74 0.69 -3.90 -11.33
CA ARG A 74 -0.58 -4.61 -11.16
C ARG A 74 -1.11 -4.46 -9.73
N ILE A 75 -2.40 -4.17 -9.61
CA ILE A 75 -3.14 -4.32 -8.34
C ILE A 75 -4.07 -5.53 -8.50
N ALA A 76 -3.89 -6.54 -7.66
CA ALA A 76 -4.62 -7.79 -7.69
C ALA A 76 -5.64 -7.82 -6.53
N PHE A 77 -6.92 -7.79 -6.89
CA PHE A 77 -8.01 -8.03 -5.97
C PHE A 77 -8.23 -9.54 -5.86
N PRO A 78 -8.33 -10.11 -4.65
CA PRO A 78 -8.68 -11.51 -4.48
C PRO A 78 -10.08 -11.76 -5.02
N ALA A 79 -10.36 -12.99 -5.42
CA ALA A 79 -11.72 -13.39 -5.75
C ALA A 79 -12.63 -13.07 -4.57
N ALA A 80 -13.81 -12.51 -4.85
CA ALA A 80 -14.81 -12.31 -3.81
C ALA A 80 -15.03 -13.66 -3.10
N GLY A 81 -14.92 -13.67 -1.77
CA GLY A 81 -15.40 -14.81 -1.01
C GLY A 81 -16.87 -15.01 -1.34
N SER A 82 -17.35 -16.26 -1.38
CA SER A 82 -18.78 -16.53 -1.57
C SER A 82 -19.56 -16.10 -0.31
N GLY A 83 -19.67 -14.80 -0.07
CA GLY A 83 -20.59 -14.23 0.90
C GLY A 83 -21.93 -14.06 0.20
N ALA A 84 -22.96 -14.74 0.70
CA ALA A 84 -24.33 -14.44 0.29
C ALA A 84 -24.62 -12.98 0.66
N PHE A 85 -25.07 -12.21 -0.33
CA PHE A 85 -25.57 -10.84 -0.14
C PHE A 85 -26.87 -10.84 0.65
#